data_AF-A0A957L9C2-F1
#
_entry.id   AF-A0A957L9C2-F1
#
_cell.length_a   1.000
_cell.length_b   1.000
_cell.length_c   1.000
_cell.angle_alpha   90.00
_cell.angle_beta   90.00
_cell.angle_gamma   90.00
#
_symmetry.space_group_name_H-M   'P 1'
#
loop_
_entity.id
_entity.type
_entity.pdbx_description
1 polymer ?
#
loop_
_entity_poly.entity_id
_entity_poly.type
_entity_poly.pdbx_seq_one_letter_code
_entity_poly.pdbx_strand_id
1 'polypeptide(L)'
;IREAHKDRYGMAVAFNNLGTIHMMQGELAEARAYFNQALNIRRELGDRHGTGSTLSNLAGIAIREDEMAEALQFYQESLVVREEIQDRLGQAHSLSGIAEIYVDLCEWDQAEEYLQRSLIINKELGAKVEVAKVMLSLGFAHAQRDNQLPREPFYEGWQLGMSLDSRYIQLLALKRYAWLLWLQGQYAEATRCLGVLLAEEESLRKDRVARNLHDNLAASLSETEFQAALAAGAAQEFNAFSQDILAPHISS
;
A
#
# COMPACT_ATOMS: atom_id res chain seq x y z
N ILE A 1 7.20 -42.68 2.68
CA ILE A 1 6.85 -41.49 3.49
C ILE A 1 7.70 -40.27 3.08
N ARG A 2 9.04 -40.32 3.11
CA ARG A 2 9.90 -39.17 2.75
C ARG A 2 9.77 -38.68 1.30
N GLU A 3 9.59 -39.60 0.34
CA GLU A 3 9.34 -39.25 -1.07
C GLU A 3 7.98 -38.60 -1.29
N ALA A 4 6.90 -39.19 -0.75
CA ALA A 4 5.56 -38.59 -0.81
C ALA A 4 5.50 -37.21 -0.14
N HIS A 5 6.21 -37.01 0.98
CA HIS A 5 6.30 -35.70 1.64
C HIS A 5 7.05 -34.66 0.78
N LYS A 6 8.12 -35.09 0.09
CA LYS A 6 8.88 -34.22 -0.82
C LYS A 6 8.06 -33.83 -2.05
N ASP A 7 7.30 -34.78 -2.59
CA ASP A 7 6.40 -34.55 -3.71
C ASP A 7 5.28 -33.55 -3.34
N ARG A 8 4.64 -33.77 -2.19
CA ARG A 8 3.61 -32.84 -1.66
C ARG A 8 4.14 -31.44 -1.39
N TYR A 9 5.35 -31.30 -0.82
CA TYR A 9 5.96 -29.99 -0.65
C TYR A 9 6.19 -29.29 -2.01
N GLY A 10 6.69 -30.04 -3.00
CA GLY A 10 6.85 -29.55 -4.37
C GLY A 10 5.53 -29.09 -4.99
N MET A 11 4.44 -29.86 -4.80
CA MET A 11 3.09 -29.48 -5.23
C MET A 11 2.62 -28.18 -4.58
N ALA A 12 2.84 -28.00 -3.28
CA ALA A 12 2.45 -26.78 -2.58
C ALA A 12 3.19 -25.54 -3.11
N VAL A 13 4.49 -25.68 -3.40
CA VAL A 13 5.29 -24.62 -4.04
C VAL A 13 4.76 -24.33 -5.44
N ALA A 14 4.48 -25.36 -6.23
CA ALA A 14 3.95 -25.20 -7.59
C ALA A 14 2.59 -24.49 -7.60
N PHE A 15 1.66 -24.89 -6.73
CA PHE A 15 0.36 -24.22 -6.59
C PHE A 15 0.51 -22.77 -6.14
N ASN A 16 1.38 -22.48 -5.18
CA ASN A 16 1.62 -21.08 -4.78
C ASN A 16 2.16 -20.23 -5.94
N ASN A 17 3.04 -20.79 -6.77
CA ASN A 17 3.57 -20.09 -7.93
C ASN A 17 2.51 -19.90 -9.02
N LEU A 18 1.69 -20.92 -9.31
CA LEU A 18 0.55 -20.82 -10.22
C LEU A 18 -0.42 -19.73 -9.74
N GLY A 19 -0.76 -19.73 -8.45
CA GLY A 19 -1.61 -18.70 -7.85
C GLY A 19 -1.05 -17.29 -8.07
N THR A 20 0.27 -17.11 -7.95
CA THR A 20 0.93 -15.82 -8.20
C THR A 20 0.84 -15.41 -9.67
N ILE A 21 1.02 -16.35 -10.60
CA ILE A 21 0.93 -16.10 -12.05
C ILE A 21 -0.50 -15.66 -12.43
N HIS A 22 -1.51 -16.42 -12.01
CA HIS A 22 -2.92 -16.09 -12.26
C HIS A 22 -3.30 -14.75 -11.63
N MET A 23 -2.81 -14.47 -10.41
CA MET A 23 -3.01 -13.19 -9.75
C MET A 23 -2.44 -12.03 -10.60
N MET A 24 -1.22 -12.17 -11.14
CA MET A 24 -0.62 -11.16 -12.01
C MET A 24 -1.39 -10.97 -13.33
N GLN A 25 -2.08 -12.00 -13.81
CA GLN A 25 -2.94 -11.93 -15.00
C GLN A 25 -4.33 -11.35 -14.71
N GLY A 26 -4.69 -11.16 -13.43
CA GLY A 26 -6.02 -10.69 -13.02
C GLY A 26 -7.06 -11.80 -12.88
N GLU A 27 -6.64 -13.06 -12.98
CA GLU A 27 -7.47 -14.25 -12.85
C GLU A 27 -7.59 -14.62 -11.36
N LEU A 28 -8.38 -13.82 -10.62
CA LEU A 28 -8.43 -13.85 -9.15
C LEU A 28 -9.01 -15.15 -8.60
N ALA A 29 -10.05 -15.70 -9.25
CA ALA A 29 -10.70 -16.94 -8.83
C ALA A 29 -9.75 -18.14 -8.93
N GLU A 30 -9.01 -18.25 -10.04
CA GLU A 30 -7.99 -19.27 -10.27
C GLU A 30 -6.85 -19.11 -9.27
N ALA A 31 -6.38 -17.88 -9.07
CA ALA A 31 -5.33 -17.60 -8.11
C ALA A 31 -5.71 -18.03 -6.68
N ARG A 32 -6.92 -17.66 -6.24
CA ARG A 32 -7.49 -18.05 -4.95
C ARG A 32 -7.56 -19.57 -4.80
N ALA A 33 -8.01 -20.28 -5.84
CA ALA A 33 -8.11 -21.74 -5.82
C ALA A 33 -6.74 -22.40 -5.62
N TYR A 34 -5.72 -21.96 -6.37
CA TYR A 34 -4.36 -22.47 -6.21
C TYR A 34 -3.73 -22.13 -4.87
N PHE A 35 -3.92 -20.91 -4.36
CA PHE A 35 -3.43 -20.56 -3.02
C PHE A 35 -4.10 -21.39 -1.93
N ASN A 36 -5.40 -21.65 -2.01
CA ASN A 36 -6.09 -22.54 -1.06
C ASN A 36 -5.56 -23.98 -1.11
N GLN A 37 -5.29 -24.51 -2.31
CA GLN A 37 -4.64 -25.83 -2.46
C GLN A 37 -3.24 -25.85 -1.82
N ALA A 38 -2.43 -24.83 -2.07
CA ALA A 38 -1.11 -24.69 -1.44
C ALA A 38 -1.21 -24.59 0.09
N LEU A 39 -2.16 -23.80 0.61
CA LEU A 39 -2.37 -23.58 2.04
C LEU A 39 -2.73 -24.89 2.76
N ASN A 40 -3.64 -25.67 2.19
CA ASN A 40 -4.05 -26.95 2.76
C ASN A 40 -2.85 -27.90 2.87
N ILE A 41 -2.06 -28.04 1.79
CA ILE A 41 -0.88 -28.90 1.82
C ILE A 41 0.15 -28.37 2.84
N ARG A 42 0.42 -27.06 2.87
CA ARG A 42 1.38 -26.46 3.82
C ARG A 42 0.98 -26.71 5.27
N ARG A 43 -0.31 -26.58 5.61
CA ARG A 43 -0.85 -26.90 6.94
C ARG A 43 -0.67 -28.37 7.30
N GLU A 44 -0.97 -29.28 6.37
CA GLU A 44 -0.79 -30.72 6.59
C GLU A 44 0.67 -31.13 6.78
N LEU A 45 1.60 -30.46 6.09
CA LEU A 45 3.05 -30.69 6.22
C LEU A 45 3.67 -29.96 7.41
N GLY A 46 2.93 -29.09 8.11
CA GLY A 46 3.46 -28.24 9.17
C GLY A 46 4.44 -27.16 8.68
N ASP A 47 4.41 -26.81 7.39
CA ASP A 47 5.26 -25.76 6.79
C ASP A 47 4.76 -24.37 7.19
N ARG A 48 5.14 -23.91 8.39
CA ARG A 48 4.72 -22.62 8.94
C ARG A 48 5.17 -21.44 8.06
N HIS A 49 6.40 -21.47 7.53
CA HIS A 49 6.90 -20.38 6.68
C HIS A 49 6.07 -20.27 5.38
N GLY A 50 5.82 -21.41 4.72
CA GLY A 50 4.91 -21.47 3.58
C GLY A 50 3.50 -21.03 3.93
N THR A 51 2.93 -21.50 5.05
CA THR A 51 1.58 -21.11 5.49
C THR A 51 1.47 -19.58 5.63
N GLY A 52 2.41 -18.95 6.34
CA GLY A 52 2.42 -17.49 6.50
C GLY A 52 2.47 -16.75 5.17
N SER A 53 3.27 -17.24 4.22
CA SER A 53 3.39 -16.66 2.88
C SER A 53 2.10 -16.82 2.05
N THR A 54 1.47 -18.00 2.06
CA THR A 54 0.22 -18.22 1.32
C THR A 54 -0.94 -17.42 1.89
N LEU A 55 -1.02 -17.29 3.21
CA LEU A 55 -2.03 -16.45 3.86
C LEU A 55 -1.90 -14.99 3.44
N SER A 56 -0.67 -14.43 3.39
CA SER A 56 -0.46 -13.07 2.88
C SER A 56 -0.90 -12.92 1.41
N ASN A 57 -0.72 -13.95 0.58
CA ASN A 57 -1.17 -13.93 -0.81
C ASN A 57 -2.70 -13.98 -0.93
N LEU A 58 -3.37 -14.80 -0.12
CA LEU A 58 -4.83 -14.85 -0.06
C LEU A 58 -5.42 -13.52 0.42
N ALA A 59 -4.77 -12.86 1.38
CA ALA A 59 -5.15 -11.51 1.79
C ALA A 59 -5.08 -10.51 0.63
N GLY A 60 -4.02 -10.59 -0.19
CA GLY A 60 -3.89 -9.78 -1.40
C GLY A 60 -4.97 -10.05 -2.44
N ILE A 61 -5.46 -11.29 -2.57
CA ILE A 61 -6.61 -11.62 -3.42
C ILE A 61 -7.89 -11.00 -2.85
N ALA A 62 -8.17 -11.21 -1.55
CA ALA A 62 -9.36 -10.68 -0.89
C ALA A 62 -9.44 -9.15 -1.00
N ILE A 63 -8.33 -8.42 -0.85
CA ILE A 63 -8.29 -6.96 -1.09
C ILE A 63 -8.74 -6.59 -2.52
N ARG A 64 -8.29 -7.35 -3.52
CA ARG A 64 -8.63 -7.09 -4.93
C ARG A 64 -10.07 -7.44 -5.27
N GLU A 65 -10.69 -8.31 -4.47
CA GLU A 65 -12.11 -8.65 -4.55
C GLU A 65 -12.99 -7.79 -3.63
N ASP A 66 -12.41 -6.76 -2.98
CA ASP A 66 -13.09 -5.84 -2.05
C ASP A 66 -13.57 -6.52 -0.74
N GLU A 67 -13.01 -7.69 -0.41
CA GLU A 67 -13.35 -8.52 0.76
C GLU A 67 -12.47 -8.18 1.98
N MET A 68 -12.56 -6.93 2.47
CA MET A 68 -11.65 -6.39 3.49
C MET A 68 -11.62 -7.19 4.80
N ALA A 69 -12.78 -7.72 5.24
CA ALA A 69 -12.86 -8.50 6.47
C ALA A 69 -12.10 -9.85 6.36
N GLU A 70 -12.18 -10.50 5.20
CA GLU A 70 -11.46 -11.76 4.97
C GLU A 70 -9.96 -11.51 4.80
N ALA A 71 -9.58 -10.43 4.09
CA ALA A 71 -8.19 -10.01 3.98
C ALA A 71 -7.55 -9.77 5.35
N LEU A 72 -8.28 -9.09 6.25
CA LEU A 72 -7.84 -8.84 7.62
C LEU A 72 -7.61 -10.15 8.37
N GLN A 73 -8.54 -11.09 8.27
CA GLN A 73 -8.40 -12.42 8.89
C GLN A 73 -7.16 -13.16 8.37
N PHE A 74 -6.92 -13.16 7.05
CA PHE A 74 -5.75 -13.82 6.48
C PHE A 74 -4.43 -13.17 6.93
N TYR A 75 -4.33 -11.85 6.97
CA TYR A 75 -3.12 -11.21 7.49
C TYR A 75 -2.93 -11.42 8.99
N GLN A 76 -3.99 -11.42 9.80
CA GLN A 76 -3.92 -11.73 11.23
C GLN A 76 -3.43 -13.17 11.46
N GLU A 77 -3.97 -14.14 10.72
CA GLU A 77 -3.48 -15.52 10.80
C GLU A 77 -2.01 -15.61 10.34
N SER A 78 -1.65 -14.92 9.25
CA SER A 78 -0.27 -14.85 8.78
C SER A 78 0.67 -14.26 9.83
N LEU A 79 0.25 -13.20 10.53
CA LEU A 79 1.02 -12.58 11.60
C LEU A 79 1.29 -13.56 12.74
N VAL A 80 0.26 -14.26 13.24
CA VAL A 80 0.41 -15.27 14.30
C VAL A 80 1.42 -16.34 13.89
N VAL A 81 1.30 -16.87 12.67
CA VAL A 81 2.23 -17.89 12.13
C VAL A 81 3.67 -17.37 12.10
N ARG A 82 3.87 -16.13 11.67
CA ARG A 82 5.18 -15.51 11.52
C ARG A 82 5.79 -15.07 12.85
N GLU A 83 4.97 -14.76 13.85
CA GLU A 83 5.39 -14.54 15.24
C GLU A 83 5.92 -15.84 15.86
N GLU A 84 5.21 -16.97 15.68
CA GLU A 84 5.64 -18.28 16.20
C GLU A 84 7.02 -18.73 15.67
N ILE A 85 7.30 -18.48 14.39
CA ILE A 85 8.58 -18.83 13.76
C ILE A 85 9.61 -17.71 13.80
N GLN A 86 9.30 -16.60 14.47
CA GLN A 86 10.17 -15.41 14.58
C GLN A 86 10.63 -14.83 13.22
N ASP A 87 9.80 -14.96 12.19
CA ASP A 87 10.02 -14.37 10.86
C ASP A 87 9.73 -12.86 10.90
N ARG A 88 10.76 -12.06 11.24
CA ARG A 88 10.65 -10.60 11.37
C ARG A 88 10.21 -9.93 10.08
N LEU A 89 10.79 -10.30 8.94
CA LEU A 89 10.43 -9.73 7.64
C LEU A 89 8.94 -9.97 7.35
N GLY A 90 8.50 -11.19 7.61
CA GLY A 90 7.11 -11.54 7.49
C GLY A 90 6.17 -10.79 8.43
N GLN A 91 6.54 -10.67 9.71
CA GLN A 91 5.77 -9.93 10.70
C GLN A 91 5.54 -8.49 10.20
N ALA A 92 6.60 -7.83 9.73
CA ALA A 92 6.51 -6.49 9.16
C ALA A 92 5.52 -6.43 7.98
N HIS A 93 5.60 -7.39 7.07
CA HIS A 93 4.68 -7.46 5.92
C HIS A 93 3.22 -7.63 6.33
N SER A 94 2.92 -8.55 7.25
CA SER A 94 1.55 -8.78 7.74
C SER A 94 1.02 -7.60 8.55
N LEU A 95 1.85 -6.98 9.39
CA LEU A 95 1.49 -5.77 10.14
C LEU A 95 1.15 -4.60 9.20
N SER A 96 1.98 -4.36 8.18
CA SER A 96 1.68 -3.35 7.15
C SER A 96 0.40 -3.66 6.40
N GLY A 97 0.13 -4.92 6.05
CA GLY A 97 -1.12 -5.33 5.40
C GLY A 97 -2.36 -5.06 6.26
N ILE A 98 -2.30 -5.39 7.56
CA ILE A 98 -3.38 -5.11 8.52
C ILE A 98 -3.61 -3.60 8.65
N ALA A 99 -2.52 -2.84 8.79
CA ALA A 99 -2.57 -1.39 8.89
C ALA A 99 -3.27 -0.74 7.69
N GLU A 100 -2.90 -1.11 6.47
CA GLU A 100 -3.52 -0.54 5.26
C GLU A 100 -5.01 -0.86 5.17
N ILE A 101 -5.44 -2.05 5.61
CA ILE A 101 -6.88 -2.36 5.70
C ILE A 101 -7.60 -1.42 6.67
N TYR A 102 -7.01 -1.15 7.84
CA TYR A 102 -7.61 -0.20 8.78
C TYR A 102 -7.60 1.25 8.26
N VAL A 103 -6.59 1.63 7.47
CA VAL A 103 -6.58 2.91 6.73
C VAL A 103 -7.77 2.98 5.77
N ASP A 104 -8.00 1.94 4.97
CA ASP A 104 -9.11 1.89 4.01
C ASP A 104 -10.49 1.88 4.71
N LEU A 105 -10.57 1.30 5.92
CA LEU A 105 -11.77 1.29 6.75
C LEU A 105 -11.97 2.59 7.56
N CYS A 106 -11.06 3.56 7.46
CA CYS A 106 -11.04 4.80 8.25
C CYS A 106 -10.93 4.57 9.78
N GLU A 107 -10.34 3.45 10.20
CA GLU A 107 -10.11 3.07 11.60
C GLU A 107 -8.69 3.49 12.01
N TRP A 108 -8.51 4.80 12.19
CA TRP A 108 -7.19 5.43 12.28
C TRP A 108 -6.35 5.00 13.49
N ASP A 109 -6.98 4.77 14.64
CA ASP A 109 -6.26 4.40 15.87
C ASP A 109 -5.69 2.97 15.77
N GLN A 110 -6.46 2.03 15.20
CA GLN A 110 -5.99 0.68 14.90
C GLN A 110 -4.90 0.71 13.84
N ALA A 111 -5.09 1.48 12.76
CA ALA A 111 -4.06 1.65 11.74
C ALA A 111 -2.74 2.14 12.34
N GLU A 112 -2.78 3.15 13.21
CA GLU A 112 -1.60 3.67 13.91
C GLU A 112 -0.88 2.59 14.72
N GLU A 113 -1.59 1.78 15.51
CA GLU A 113 -0.99 0.71 16.31
C GLU A 113 -0.17 -0.26 15.44
N TYR A 114 -0.77 -0.75 14.35
CA TYR A 114 -0.12 -1.70 13.45
C TYR A 114 1.02 -1.07 12.64
N LEU A 115 0.87 0.19 12.22
CA LEU A 115 1.93 0.94 11.53
C LEU A 115 3.14 1.17 12.43
N GLN A 116 2.94 1.54 13.69
CA GLN A 116 4.04 1.72 14.64
C GLN A 116 4.81 0.42 14.87
N ARG A 117 4.09 -0.70 15.07
CA ARG A 117 4.72 -2.03 15.17
C ARG A 117 5.51 -2.36 13.91
N SER A 118 4.92 -2.18 12.71
CA SER A 118 5.61 -2.44 11.44
C SER A 118 6.84 -1.55 11.25
N LEU A 119 6.78 -0.27 11.63
CA LEU A 119 7.87 0.68 11.51
C LEU A 119 9.09 0.27 12.32
N ILE A 120 8.87 -0.21 13.56
CA ILE A 120 9.95 -0.70 14.42
C ILE A 120 10.69 -1.84 13.72
N ILE A 121 9.97 -2.85 13.23
CA ILE A 121 10.59 -4.00 12.56
C ILE A 121 11.32 -3.58 11.28
N ASN A 122 10.69 -2.75 10.44
CA ASN A 122 11.30 -2.32 9.18
C ASN A 122 12.58 -1.49 9.41
N LYS A 123 12.63 -0.69 10.49
CA LYS A 123 13.85 0.02 10.90
C LYS A 123 14.94 -0.94 11.35
N GLU A 124 14.61 -1.96 12.16
CA GLU A 124 15.56 -3.00 12.57
C GLU A 124 16.14 -3.76 11.38
N LEU A 125 15.31 -4.07 10.39
CA LEU A 125 15.71 -4.78 9.17
C LEU A 125 16.46 -3.89 8.16
N GLY A 126 16.48 -2.57 8.37
CA GLY A 126 17.04 -1.61 7.41
C GLY A 126 16.26 -1.52 6.10
N ALA A 127 14.98 -1.91 6.09
CA ALA A 127 14.11 -1.95 4.92
C ALA A 127 13.62 -0.53 4.55
N LYS A 128 14.51 0.31 4.03
CA LYS A 128 14.28 1.76 3.85
C LYS A 128 13.04 2.11 3.02
N VAL A 129 12.73 1.33 1.96
CA VAL A 129 11.53 1.55 1.13
C VAL A 129 10.26 1.32 1.96
N GLU A 130 10.22 0.24 2.75
CA GLU A 130 9.08 -0.05 3.63
C GLU A 130 8.97 0.96 4.78
N VAL A 131 10.11 1.40 5.34
CA VAL A 131 10.13 2.49 6.32
C VAL A 131 9.47 3.75 5.74
N ALA A 132 9.84 4.17 4.53
CA ALA A 132 9.25 5.32 3.87
C ALA A 132 7.73 5.16 3.67
N LYS A 133 7.30 3.99 3.20
CA LYS A 133 5.89 3.66 3.00
C LYS A 133 5.09 3.73 4.31
N VAL A 134 5.59 3.09 5.37
CA VAL A 134 4.92 3.05 6.67
C VAL A 134 4.84 4.45 7.28
N MET A 135 5.88 5.27 7.13
CA MET A 135 5.89 6.66 7.58
C MET A 135 4.84 7.53 6.85
N LEU A 136 4.73 7.39 5.53
CA LEU A 136 3.66 8.03 4.75
C LEU A 136 2.27 7.61 5.22
N SER A 137 2.10 6.33 5.57
CA SER A 137 0.81 5.77 6.00
C SER A 137 0.44 6.24 7.40
N LEU A 138 1.42 6.31 8.29
CA LEU A 138 1.22 6.80 9.64
C LEU A 138 0.86 8.29 9.65
N GLY A 139 1.62 9.12 8.91
CA GLY A 139 1.30 10.53 8.79
C GLY A 139 -0.02 10.80 8.06
N PHE A 140 -0.41 9.96 7.11
CA PHE A 140 -1.74 10.03 6.48
C PHE A 140 -2.86 9.69 7.47
N ALA A 141 -2.72 8.62 8.26
CA ALA A 141 -3.71 8.25 9.27
C ALA A 141 -3.87 9.34 10.34
N HIS A 142 -2.77 9.94 10.80
CA HIS A 142 -2.80 11.09 11.71
C HIS A 142 -3.53 12.29 11.10
N ALA A 143 -3.22 12.64 9.86
CA ALA A 143 -3.85 13.75 9.15
C ALA A 143 -5.37 13.56 9.01
N GLN A 144 -5.81 12.33 8.70
CA GLN A 144 -7.23 11.99 8.58
C GLN A 144 -7.95 12.04 9.93
N ARG A 145 -7.37 11.43 10.97
CA ARG A 145 -7.93 11.44 12.32
C ARG A 145 -8.15 12.85 12.84
N ASP A 146 -7.15 13.70 12.64
CA ASP A 146 -7.13 15.06 13.18
C ASP A 146 -7.78 16.07 12.22
N ASN A 147 -8.23 15.62 11.04
CA ASN A 147 -8.78 16.44 9.95
C ASN A 147 -7.91 17.66 9.61
N GLN A 148 -6.62 17.42 9.35
CA GLN A 148 -5.63 18.44 9.01
C GLN A 148 -4.73 18.01 7.83
N LEU A 149 -3.94 18.94 7.31
CA LEU A 149 -2.83 18.61 6.40
C LEU A 149 -1.78 17.74 7.12
N PRO A 150 -1.03 16.91 6.37
CA PRO A 150 -0.08 16.01 6.98
C PRO A 150 1.04 16.75 7.69
N ARG A 151 1.67 16.07 8.64
CA ARG A 151 2.88 16.48 9.36
C ARG A 151 3.82 15.29 9.44
N GLU A 152 4.89 15.39 10.21
CA GLU A 152 5.68 14.20 10.50
C GLU A 152 4.81 13.10 11.11
N PRO A 153 5.00 11.83 10.67
CA PRO A 153 6.11 11.33 9.85
C PRO A 153 5.90 11.34 8.31
N PHE A 154 4.84 11.98 7.79
CA PHE A 154 4.50 11.97 6.37
C PHE A 154 5.62 12.55 5.49
N TYR A 155 6.14 13.73 5.84
CA TYR A 155 7.13 14.43 5.01
C TYR A 155 8.51 13.76 5.07
N GLU A 156 8.95 13.25 6.22
CA GLU A 156 10.13 12.38 6.29
C GLU A 156 9.99 11.13 5.41
N GLY A 157 8.81 10.50 5.42
CA GLY A 157 8.51 9.34 4.56
C GLY A 157 8.61 9.68 3.07
N TRP A 158 8.04 10.82 2.66
CA TRP A 158 8.14 11.32 1.29
C TRP A 158 9.59 11.60 0.91
N GLN A 159 10.33 12.35 1.74
CA GLN A 159 11.73 12.68 1.49
C GLN A 159 12.63 11.45 1.37
N LEU A 160 12.42 10.45 2.24
CA LEU A 160 13.13 9.19 2.15
C LEU A 160 12.83 8.51 0.80
N GLY A 161 11.57 8.50 0.36
CA GLY A 161 11.17 8.05 -0.98
C GLY A 161 11.88 8.78 -2.12
N MET A 162 12.02 10.10 -2.02
CA MET A 162 12.79 10.91 -2.98
C MET A 162 14.27 10.51 -2.99
N SER A 163 14.89 10.36 -1.81
CA SER A 163 16.31 10.01 -1.69
C SER A 163 16.65 8.59 -2.18
N LEU A 164 15.67 7.69 -2.15
CA LEU A 164 15.80 6.32 -2.65
C LEU A 164 15.47 6.19 -4.13
N ASP A 165 15.06 7.28 -4.78
CA ASP A 165 14.50 7.29 -6.14
C ASP A 165 13.36 6.26 -6.32
N SER A 166 12.57 6.06 -5.26
CA SER A 166 11.49 5.07 -5.27
C SER A 166 10.23 5.68 -5.88
N ARG A 167 10.04 5.46 -7.18
CA ARG A 167 8.88 5.95 -7.91
C ARG A 167 7.54 5.59 -7.27
N TYR A 168 7.43 4.36 -6.75
CA TYR A 168 6.24 3.92 -6.03
C TYR A 168 5.92 4.81 -4.81
N ILE A 169 6.92 5.11 -3.98
CA ILE A 169 6.76 5.93 -2.76
C ILE A 169 6.47 7.38 -3.13
N GLN A 170 7.17 7.91 -4.12
CA GLN A 170 6.98 9.25 -4.66
C GLN A 170 5.51 9.47 -5.11
N LEU A 171 4.97 8.57 -5.92
CA LEU A 171 3.59 8.66 -6.40
C LEU A 171 2.57 8.42 -5.29
N LEU A 172 2.85 7.51 -4.35
CA LEU A 172 2.00 7.28 -3.19
C LEU A 172 1.87 8.54 -2.34
N ALA A 173 2.99 9.20 -2.04
CA ALA A 173 3.02 10.43 -1.26
C ALA A 173 2.19 11.52 -1.93
N LEU A 174 2.41 11.76 -3.24
CA LEU A 174 1.68 12.80 -3.96
C LEU A 174 0.18 12.50 -4.07
N LYS A 175 -0.22 11.24 -4.31
CA LYS A 175 -1.63 10.82 -4.31
C LYS A 175 -2.31 11.09 -2.96
N ARG A 176 -1.66 10.72 -1.85
CA ARG A 176 -2.19 10.93 -0.50
C ARG A 176 -2.25 12.41 -0.12
N TYR A 177 -1.22 13.18 -0.51
CA TYR A 177 -1.21 14.62 -0.30
C TYR A 177 -2.34 15.32 -1.06
N ALA A 178 -2.55 14.99 -2.33
CA ALA A 178 -3.65 15.51 -3.14
C ALA A 178 -5.02 15.20 -2.52
N TRP A 179 -5.20 13.99 -1.99
CA TRP A 179 -6.42 13.62 -1.27
C TRP A 179 -6.64 14.47 -0.01
N LEU A 180 -5.60 14.67 0.81
CA LEU A 180 -5.67 15.51 2.01
C LEU A 180 -5.97 16.97 1.66
N LEU A 181 -5.37 17.52 0.60
CA LEU A 181 -5.68 18.86 0.08
C LEU A 181 -7.16 18.98 -0.32
N TRP A 182 -7.70 17.97 -1.01
CA TRP A 182 -9.12 17.95 -1.40
C TRP A 182 -10.02 17.98 -0.17
N LEU A 183 -9.76 17.17 0.86
CA LEU A 183 -10.53 17.17 2.11
C LEU A 183 -10.51 18.54 2.82
N GLN A 184 -9.42 19.28 2.68
CA GLN A 184 -9.26 20.62 3.26
C GLN A 184 -9.84 21.74 2.37
N GLY A 185 -10.53 21.41 1.28
CA GLY A 185 -11.11 22.38 0.36
C GLY A 185 -10.09 23.05 -0.56
N GLN A 186 -8.83 22.60 -0.58
CA GLN A 186 -7.75 23.15 -1.41
C GLN A 186 -7.78 22.53 -2.82
N TYR A 187 -8.93 22.61 -3.49
CA TYR A 187 -9.21 21.87 -4.73
C TYR A 187 -8.26 22.22 -5.88
N ALA A 188 -7.88 23.49 -6.02
CA ALA A 188 -6.97 23.91 -7.08
C ALA A 188 -5.59 23.26 -6.93
N GLU A 189 -5.04 23.23 -5.72
CA GLU A 189 -3.75 22.62 -5.44
C GLU A 189 -3.81 21.09 -5.54
N ALA A 190 -4.89 20.48 -5.05
CA ALA A 190 -5.14 19.05 -5.26
C ALA A 190 -5.21 18.68 -6.75
N THR A 191 -5.83 19.55 -7.58
CA THR A 191 -5.90 19.35 -9.03
C THR A 191 -4.54 19.53 -9.71
N ARG A 192 -3.70 20.45 -9.23
CA ARG A 192 -2.30 20.54 -9.69
C ARG A 192 -1.52 19.26 -9.39
N CYS A 193 -1.66 18.71 -8.19
CA CYS A 193 -1.05 17.43 -7.83
C CYS A 193 -1.51 16.29 -8.77
N LEU A 194 -2.81 16.24 -9.09
CA LEU A 194 -3.37 15.29 -10.05
C LEU A 194 -2.80 15.48 -11.46
N GLY A 195 -2.62 16.73 -11.90
CA GLY A 195 -2.01 17.05 -13.21
C GLY A 195 -0.59 16.51 -13.31
N VAL A 196 0.22 16.70 -12.26
CA VAL A 196 1.57 16.12 -12.16
C VAL A 196 1.50 14.59 -12.23
N LEU A 197 0.64 13.95 -11.44
CA LEU A 197 0.48 12.48 -11.42
C LEU A 197 0.13 11.91 -12.81
N LEU A 198 -0.83 12.52 -13.52
CA LEU A 198 -1.31 12.02 -14.82
C LEU A 198 -0.31 12.25 -15.96
N ALA A 199 0.58 13.24 -15.84
CA ALA A 199 1.69 13.45 -16.78
C ALA A 199 2.79 12.40 -16.59
N GLU A 200 2.97 11.94 -15.35
CA GLU A 200 4.07 11.10 -14.92
C GLU A 200 3.82 9.59 -15.11
N GLU A 201 2.57 9.13 -15.03
CA GLU A 201 2.25 7.72 -15.22
C GLU A 201 0.88 7.52 -15.88
N GLU A 202 0.88 7.15 -17.17
CA GLU A 202 -0.36 6.90 -17.91
C GLU A 202 -1.21 5.77 -17.31
N SER A 203 -0.56 4.80 -16.64
CA SER A 203 -1.23 3.70 -15.95
C SER A 203 -2.20 4.20 -14.87
N LEU A 204 -1.92 5.36 -14.25
CA LEU A 204 -2.77 5.95 -13.21
C LEU A 204 -4.15 6.36 -13.74
N ARG A 205 -4.33 6.51 -15.05
CA ARG A 205 -5.67 6.73 -15.63
C ARG A 205 -6.62 5.56 -15.39
N LYS A 206 -6.07 4.35 -15.15
CA LYS A 206 -6.85 3.14 -14.84
C LYS A 206 -6.95 2.88 -13.34
N ASP A 207 -6.07 3.49 -12.54
CA ASP A 207 -6.08 3.40 -11.08
C ASP A 207 -7.41 3.94 -10.52
N ARG A 208 -8.07 3.13 -9.69
CA ARG A 208 -9.39 3.45 -9.12
C ARG A 208 -9.34 4.69 -8.24
N VAL A 209 -8.28 4.86 -7.45
CA VAL A 209 -8.11 5.98 -6.52
C VAL A 209 -7.88 7.28 -7.29
N ALA A 210 -7.03 7.24 -8.31
CA ALA A 210 -6.77 8.40 -9.16
C ALA A 210 -8.02 8.86 -9.92
N ARG A 211 -8.85 7.93 -10.42
CA ARG A 211 -10.14 8.24 -11.05
C ARG A 211 -11.12 8.85 -10.06
N ASN A 212 -11.26 8.27 -8.87
CA ASN A 212 -12.15 8.82 -7.84
C ASN A 212 -11.71 10.23 -7.42
N LEU A 213 -10.40 10.46 -7.25
CA LEU A 213 -9.86 11.79 -6.95
C LEU A 213 -10.14 12.78 -8.09
N HIS A 214 -9.94 12.36 -9.35
CA HIS A 214 -10.28 13.17 -10.52
C HIS A 214 -11.76 13.58 -10.52
N ASP A 215 -12.67 12.63 -10.38
CA ASP A 215 -14.11 12.86 -10.44
C ASP A 215 -14.58 13.78 -9.28
N ASN A 216 -14.04 13.57 -8.08
CA ASN A 216 -14.29 14.44 -6.94
C ASN A 216 -13.81 15.88 -7.18
N LEU A 217 -12.61 16.06 -7.75
CA LEU A 217 -12.05 17.38 -8.04
C LEU A 217 -12.81 18.10 -9.17
N ALA A 218 -13.17 17.38 -10.23
CA ALA A 218 -13.96 17.92 -11.34
C ALA A 218 -15.34 18.38 -10.87
N ALA A 219 -15.93 17.71 -9.87
CA ALA A 219 -17.20 18.14 -9.25
C ALA A 219 -17.04 19.33 -8.28
N SER A 220 -15.82 19.60 -7.80
CA SER A 220 -15.54 20.62 -6.77
C SER A 220 -15.15 21.99 -7.35
N LEU A 221 -14.89 22.07 -8.65
CA LEU A 221 -14.43 23.27 -9.37
C LEU A 221 -15.30 23.52 -10.61
N SER A 222 -15.27 24.74 -11.16
CA SER A 222 -15.79 24.94 -12.51
C SER A 222 -14.89 24.22 -13.53
N GLU A 223 -15.46 23.82 -14.68
CA GLU A 223 -14.71 23.15 -15.74
C GLU A 223 -13.45 23.94 -16.14
N THR A 224 -13.54 25.27 -16.23
CA THR A 224 -12.40 26.12 -16.61
C THR A 224 -11.31 26.14 -15.54
N GLU A 225 -11.69 26.22 -14.26
CA GLU A 225 -10.73 26.18 -13.15
C GLU A 225 -10.05 24.82 -13.05
N PHE A 226 -10.83 23.75 -13.19
CA PHE A 226 -10.32 22.38 -13.19
C PHE A 226 -9.29 22.16 -14.30
N GLN A 227 -9.63 22.47 -15.55
CA GLN A 227 -8.73 22.30 -16.69
C GLN A 227 -7.47 23.16 -16.57
N ALA A 228 -7.60 24.40 -16.08
CA ALA A 228 -6.45 25.29 -15.90
C ALA A 228 -5.48 24.75 -14.81
N ALA A 229 -6.02 24.32 -13.67
CA ALA A 229 -5.20 23.75 -12.59
C ALA A 229 -4.54 22.43 -13.01
N LEU A 230 -5.27 21.57 -13.75
CA LEU A 230 -4.75 20.31 -14.26
C LEU A 230 -3.60 20.54 -15.25
N ALA A 231 -3.76 21.47 -16.19
CA ALA A 231 -2.72 21.83 -17.15
C ALA A 231 -1.49 22.46 -16.46
N ALA A 232 -1.71 23.30 -15.44
CA ALA A 232 -0.62 23.87 -14.65
C ALA A 232 0.17 22.80 -13.88
N GLY A 233 -0.51 21.78 -13.35
CA GLY A 233 0.11 20.59 -12.78
C GLY A 233 0.96 19.83 -13.81
N ALA A 234 0.36 19.47 -14.94
CA ALA A 234 1.00 18.66 -15.98
C ALA A 234 2.23 19.32 -16.65
N ALA A 235 2.37 20.64 -16.52
CA ALA A 235 3.52 21.39 -17.04
C ALA A 235 4.74 21.38 -16.09
N GLN A 236 4.61 20.89 -14.86
CA GLN A 236 5.68 20.87 -13.87
C GLN A 236 6.41 19.54 -13.85
N GLU A 237 7.71 19.57 -13.63
CA GLU A 237 8.52 18.39 -13.39
C GLU A 237 8.23 17.82 -12.00
N PHE A 238 7.96 16.51 -11.90
CA PHE A 238 7.59 15.86 -10.63
C PHE A 238 8.58 16.13 -9.49
N ASN A 239 9.88 16.04 -9.78
CA ASN A 239 10.91 16.22 -8.76
C ASN A 239 10.96 17.66 -8.23
N ALA A 240 10.85 18.66 -9.11
CA ALA A 240 10.81 20.07 -8.71
C ALA A 240 9.56 20.35 -7.88
N PHE A 241 8.39 19.89 -8.35
CA PHE A 241 7.13 20.06 -7.64
C PHE A 241 7.14 19.41 -6.25
N SER A 242 7.70 18.20 -6.14
CA SER A 242 7.83 17.51 -4.85
C SER A 242 8.78 18.25 -3.91
N GLN A 243 9.88 18.81 -4.42
CA GLN A 243 10.80 19.60 -3.59
C GLN A 243 10.15 20.88 -3.06
N ASP A 244 9.34 21.56 -3.87
CA ASP A 244 8.60 22.76 -3.44
C ASP A 244 7.63 22.44 -2.30
N ILE A 245 6.97 21.28 -2.35
CA ILE A 245 6.09 20.80 -1.27
C ILE A 245 6.90 20.46 -0.02
N LEU A 246 8.06 19.82 -0.18
CA LEU A 246 8.86 19.33 0.96
C LEU A 246 9.67 20.43 1.66
N ALA A 247 10.13 21.45 0.92
CA ALA A 247 11.05 22.47 1.45
C ALA A 247 10.60 23.15 2.76
N PRO A 248 9.31 23.51 2.96
CA PRO A 248 8.84 24.12 4.20
C PRO A 248 8.86 23.17 5.41
N HIS A 249 8.83 21.86 5.19
CA HIS A 249 8.65 20.86 6.24
C HIS A 249 9.97 20.18 6.66
N ILE A 250 11.02 20.35 5.86
CA ILE A 250 12.28 19.62 5.98
C ILE A 250 13.46 20.57 6.26
N SER A 251 13.17 21.80 6.69
CA SER A 251 14.21 22.79 6.98
C SER A 251 15.02 22.44 8.25
N SER A 252 16.24 21.95 7.99
CA SER A 252 17.47 21.78 8.79
C SER A 252 17.42 21.02 10.12
#